data_AF-A0A6M3XMD9-F1
#
_entry.id   AF-A0A6M3XMD9-F1
#
_cell.length_a   1.000
_cell.length_b   1.000
_cell.length_c   1.000
_cell.angle_alpha   90.00
_cell.angle_beta   90.00
_cell.angle_gamma   90.00
#
_symmetry.space_group_name_H-M   'P 1'
#
loop_
_entity.id
_entity.type
_entity.pdbx_description
1 polymer ?
#
loop_
_entity_poly.entity_id
_entity_poly.type
_entity_poly.pdbx_seq_one_letter_code
_entity_poly.pdbx_strand_id
1 'polypeptide(L)'
;MANELIHADPGTSLSKAEYDAIVNHICNNQVRGDILISNSGATGWIRLAKGTLAQVLTMGANDPQWGGDISLGANKLKTTSLLFKEQDAGSFTLRNLADTAYVALVLGSIYPQGSINFGATAQSINAYDADGAYSIFAARDTGVGNIEIARLQGAADPEFKIGNNGNALRGSAAGLLGFFATAPQAKPIGVAVTAAGIHAALVTLGLIAA
;
A
#
# COMPACT_ATOMS: atom_id res chain seq x y z
N MET A 1 -9.01 17.62 49.01
CA MET A 1 -8.17 17.47 47.81
C MET A 1 -6.74 17.33 48.31
N ALA A 2 -6.03 16.27 47.94
CA ALA A 2 -4.65 16.07 48.39
C ALA A 2 -3.74 17.06 47.66
N ASN A 3 -2.92 17.81 48.40
CA ASN A 3 -1.90 18.67 47.80
C ASN A 3 -0.81 17.79 47.21
N GLU A 4 -0.79 17.65 45.89
CA GLU A 4 0.21 16.83 45.20
C GLU A 4 1.60 17.45 45.25
N LEU A 5 1.69 18.79 45.27
CA LEU A 5 2.93 19.52 45.49
C LEU A 5 3.18 19.69 46.99
N ILE A 6 4.27 19.09 47.46
CA ILE A 6 4.81 19.30 48.81
C ILE A 6 6.19 19.95 48.67
N HIS A 7 6.67 20.65 49.68
CA HIS A 7 8.05 21.10 49.68
C HIS A 7 8.98 19.89 49.79
N ALA A 8 10.13 19.93 49.10
CA ALA A 8 11.19 18.97 49.33
C ALA A 8 11.58 19.04 50.82
N ASP A 9 11.29 17.99 51.59
CA ASP A 9 11.63 17.95 53.00
C ASP A 9 13.17 17.93 53.16
N PRO A 10 13.80 18.92 53.78
CA PRO A 10 15.24 18.92 54.02
C PRO A 10 15.64 18.10 55.25
N GLY A 11 14.70 17.44 55.94
CA GLY A 11 14.99 16.49 57.01
C GLY A 11 15.19 17.09 58.41
N THR A 12 14.94 18.38 58.61
CA THR A 12 14.93 19.06 59.91
C THR A 12 13.86 20.16 59.97
N SER A 13 13.38 20.52 61.16
CA SER A 13 12.49 21.66 61.38
C SER A 13 13.08 22.94 60.77
N LEU A 14 12.59 23.34 59.61
CA LEU A 14 13.01 24.57 58.95
C LEU A 14 12.46 25.78 59.68
N SER A 15 13.27 26.83 59.79
CA SER A 15 12.73 28.16 60.05
C SER A 15 11.85 28.62 58.87
N LYS A 16 10.92 29.54 59.13
CA LYS A 16 10.05 30.14 58.11
C LYS A 16 10.84 30.66 56.89
N ALA A 17 12.01 31.24 57.13
CA ALA A 17 12.87 31.78 56.08
C ALA A 17 13.55 30.69 55.24
N GLU A 18 13.94 29.56 55.85
CA GLU A 18 14.50 28.42 55.12
C GLU A 18 13.44 27.71 54.29
N TYR A 19 12.23 27.56 54.83
CA TYR A 19 11.07 27.04 54.10
C TYR A 19 10.73 27.90 52.87
N ASP A 20 10.67 29.22 53.04
CA ASP A 20 10.39 30.16 51.94
C ASP A 20 11.56 30.22 50.92
N ALA A 21 12.78 29.78 51.31
CA ALA A 21 13.96 29.69 50.45
C ALA A 21 14.11 28.33 49.73
N ILE A 22 13.31 27.31 50.08
CA ILE A 22 13.26 26.05 49.32
C ILE A 22 12.52 26.32 48.01
N VAL A 23 13.30 26.45 46.93
CA VAL A 23 12.81 26.70 45.58
C VAL A 23 12.20 25.44 44.93
N ASN A 24 12.33 24.27 45.57
CA ASN A 24 11.99 22.97 44.97
C ASN A 24 10.74 22.36 45.61
N HIS A 25 9.66 22.33 44.85
CA HIS A 25 8.50 21.48 45.13
C HIS A 25 8.76 20.06 44.62
N ILE A 26 8.37 19.05 45.39
CA ILE A 26 8.33 17.65 44.95
C ILE A 26 6.88 17.19 44.86
N CYS A 27 6.60 16.25 43.96
CA CYS A 27 5.32 15.56 43.98
C CYS A 27 5.32 14.53 45.12
N ASN A 28 4.23 14.45 45.87
CA ASN A 28 4.08 13.50 46.96
C ASN A 28 4.19 12.06 46.44
N ASN A 29 5.08 11.22 47.01
CA ASN A 29 5.29 9.81 46.60
C ASN A 29 5.65 9.60 45.11
N GLN A 30 6.41 10.51 44.50
CA GLN A 30 6.74 10.47 43.06
C GLN A 30 7.51 9.21 42.63
N VAL A 31 7.18 8.68 41.45
CA VAL A 31 7.86 7.59 40.77
C VAL A 31 8.31 8.07 39.38
N ARG A 32 9.39 7.50 38.86
CA ARG A 32 9.89 7.83 37.52
C ARG A 32 8.81 7.60 36.45
N GLY A 33 8.52 8.64 35.68
CA GLY A 33 7.58 8.62 34.56
C GLY A 33 6.17 9.07 34.89
N ASP A 34 5.91 9.52 36.13
CA ASP A 34 4.65 10.16 36.47
C ASP A 34 4.49 11.53 35.81
N ILE A 35 3.24 11.93 35.59
CA ILE A 35 2.88 13.21 34.98
C ILE A 35 1.95 13.97 35.92
N LEU A 36 2.20 15.25 36.12
CA LEU A 36 1.29 16.14 36.83
C LEU A 36 0.22 16.64 35.85
N ILE A 37 -1.04 16.35 36.15
CA ILE A 37 -2.19 16.81 35.37
C ILE A 37 -3.15 17.60 36.26
N SER A 38 -3.97 18.44 35.63
CA SER A 38 -5.03 19.13 36.34
C SER A 38 -6.06 18.10 36.82
N ASN A 39 -6.64 18.32 38.01
CA ASN A 39 -7.73 17.49 38.50
C ASN A 39 -9.02 17.72 37.70
N SER A 40 -9.95 16.78 37.80
CA SER A 40 -11.26 16.93 37.18
C SER A 40 -11.96 18.17 37.77
N GLY A 41 -12.10 19.22 36.96
CA GLY A 41 -12.62 20.54 37.36
C GLY A 41 -11.59 21.68 37.42
N ALA A 42 -10.32 21.42 37.13
CA ALA A 42 -9.25 22.44 37.06
C ALA A 42 -9.05 23.28 38.33
N THR A 43 -9.25 22.66 39.50
CA THR A 43 -9.14 23.29 40.82
C THR A 43 -7.84 22.93 41.56
N GLY A 44 -7.03 22.06 40.98
CA GLY A 44 -5.75 21.65 41.56
C GLY A 44 -5.01 20.67 40.66
N TRP A 45 -3.87 20.18 41.15
CA TRP A 45 -3.05 19.21 40.45
C TRP A 45 -3.20 17.81 41.08
N ILE A 46 -3.27 16.80 40.22
CA ILE A 46 -3.20 15.39 40.60
C ILE A 46 -2.10 14.70 39.80
N ARG A 47 -1.65 13.55 40.28
CA ARG A 47 -0.72 12.71 39.53
C ARG A 47 -1.45 11.71 38.65
N LEU A 48 -1.01 11.63 37.40
CA LEU A 48 -1.19 10.47 36.55
C LEU A 48 0.04 9.58 36.72
N ALA A 49 -0.15 8.42 37.34
CA ALA A 49 0.92 7.44 37.50
C ALA A 49 1.48 7.01 36.14
N LYS A 50 2.76 6.60 36.09
CA LYS A 50 3.38 6.13 34.84
C LYS A 50 2.56 5.03 34.14
N GLY A 51 2.56 5.05 32.81
CA GLY A 51 1.96 3.98 32.01
C GLY A 51 2.70 2.64 32.15
N THR A 52 2.03 1.59 31.69
CA THR A 52 2.58 0.24 31.50
C THR A 52 3.17 0.10 30.09
N LEU A 53 3.79 -1.06 29.80
CA LEU A 53 4.43 -1.31 28.51
C LEU A 53 3.45 -1.12 27.35
N ALA A 54 3.93 -0.50 26.26
CA ALA A 54 3.18 -0.23 25.03
C ALA A 54 1.95 0.68 25.19
N GLN A 55 1.81 1.38 26.32
CA GLN A 55 0.79 2.41 26.44
C GLN A 55 1.27 3.75 25.87
N VAL A 56 0.33 4.49 25.28
CA VAL A 56 0.51 5.84 24.78
C VAL A 56 -0.36 6.80 25.59
N LEU A 57 0.11 8.03 25.78
CA LEU A 57 -0.70 9.06 26.42
C LEU A 57 -1.75 9.55 25.41
N THR A 58 -3.02 9.36 25.76
CA THR A 58 -4.16 9.76 24.94
C THR A 58 -4.95 10.84 25.65
N MET A 59 -5.51 11.77 24.88
CA MET A 59 -6.36 12.84 25.41
C MET A 59 -7.52 13.07 24.44
N GLY A 60 -8.73 12.91 24.96
CA GLY A 60 -9.98 13.20 24.25
C GLY A 60 -10.62 14.48 24.80
N ALA A 61 -11.94 14.44 24.98
CA ALA A 61 -12.68 15.52 25.65
C ALA A 61 -12.50 15.54 27.18
N ASN A 62 -11.91 14.49 27.75
CA ASN A 62 -11.65 14.33 29.18
C ASN A 62 -10.14 14.40 29.49
N ASP A 63 -9.80 14.33 30.78
CA ASP A 63 -8.43 14.34 31.30
C ASP A 63 -7.51 13.32 30.57
N PRO A 64 -6.21 13.62 30.40
CA PRO A 64 -5.26 12.70 29.79
C PRO A 64 -5.20 11.34 30.49
N GLN A 65 -5.12 10.26 29.72
CA GLN A 65 -5.05 8.89 30.23
C GLN A 65 -4.14 8.01 29.36
N TRP A 66 -3.57 6.97 29.96
CA TRP A 66 -2.82 5.94 29.23
C TRP A 66 -3.77 4.99 28.49
N GLY A 67 -3.56 4.83 27.19
CA GLY A 67 -4.31 3.91 26.32
C GLY A 67 -3.38 2.99 25.53
N GLY A 68 -3.96 2.00 24.84
CA GLY A 68 -3.19 1.10 23.96
C GLY A 68 -2.98 1.70 22.56
N ASP A 69 -4.08 2.00 21.88
CA ASP A 69 -4.05 2.44 20.48
C ASP A 69 -3.95 3.96 20.33
N ILE A 70 -3.39 4.40 19.20
CA ILE A 70 -3.43 5.79 18.75
C ILE A 70 -4.62 5.95 17.80
N SER A 71 -5.63 6.73 18.22
CA SER A 71 -6.72 7.17 17.33
C SER A 71 -6.50 8.61 16.87
N LEU A 72 -6.47 8.82 15.55
CA LEU A 72 -6.32 10.15 14.95
C LEU A 72 -7.67 10.82 14.63
N GLY A 73 -8.79 10.10 14.75
CA GLY A 73 -10.11 10.60 14.35
C GLY A 73 -10.13 11.02 12.86
N ALA A 74 -10.64 12.22 12.58
CA ALA A 74 -10.68 12.79 11.22
C ALA A 74 -9.35 13.44 10.78
N ASN A 75 -8.30 13.39 11.60
CA ASN A 75 -7.02 14.02 11.30
C ASN A 75 -6.15 13.15 10.38
N LYS A 76 -5.12 13.77 9.79
CA LYS A 76 -4.18 13.11 8.88
C LYS A 76 -2.87 12.77 9.61
N LEU A 77 -2.31 11.59 9.33
CA LEU A 77 -0.93 11.28 9.65
C LEU A 77 -0.02 11.86 8.56
N LYS A 78 0.78 12.89 8.88
CA LYS A 78 1.75 13.49 7.95
C LYS A 78 3.14 12.90 8.22
N THR A 79 3.74 12.29 7.20
CA THR A 79 5.05 11.65 7.30
C THR A 79 5.85 11.86 6.03
N THR A 80 7.17 12.00 6.14
CA THR A 80 8.10 12.02 5.00
C THR A 80 8.58 10.62 4.62
N SER A 81 8.67 9.73 5.60
CA SER A 81 8.99 8.32 5.42
C SER A 81 8.23 7.54 6.49
N LEU A 82 7.40 6.60 6.06
CA LEU A 82 6.58 5.79 6.94
C LEU A 82 6.87 4.32 6.68
N LEU A 83 7.29 3.63 7.73
CA LEU A 83 7.43 2.19 7.72
C LEU A 83 6.18 1.60 8.38
N PHE A 84 5.35 0.94 7.60
CA PHE A 84 4.31 0.05 8.11
C PHE A 84 4.83 -1.38 8.06
N LYS A 85 4.71 -2.11 9.18
CA LYS A 85 5.14 -3.50 9.29
C LYS A 85 4.04 -4.26 10.03
N GLU A 86 3.32 -5.16 9.37
CA GLU A 86 2.74 -6.31 10.10
C GLU A 86 2.52 -7.54 9.23
N GLN A 87 1.72 -8.59 9.48
CA GLN A 87 0.37 -8.86 10.05
C GLN A 87 0.51 -10.29 10.46
N ASP A 88 0.54 -10.53 11.76
CA ASP A 88 1.35 -11.60 12.33
C ASP A 88 2.80 -11.54 11.83
N ALA A 89 3.47 -12.68 11.76
CA ALA A 89 4.62 -12.79 10.88
C ALA A 89 4.26 -12.59 9.38
N GLY A 90 3.03 -12.22 8.99
CA GLY A 90 2.42 -12.56 7.69
C GLY A 90 1.94 -11.50 6.66
N SER A 91 1.36 -10.32 6.97
CA SER A 91 0.66 -9.46 5.93
C SER A 91 0.32 -7.95 6.30
N PHE A 92 -0.52 -7.14 5.65
CA PHE A 92 -0.88 -5.81 6.20
C PHE A 92 -2.33 -5.46 5.90
N THR A 93 -3.09 -5.00 6.90
CA THR A 93 -4.53 -4.72 6.73
C THR A 93 -4.84 -3.23 6.85
N LEU A 94 -5.62 -2.70 5.90
CA LEU A 94 -6.27 -1.40 5.96
C LEU A 94 -7.77 -1.58 6.15
N ARG A 95 -8.27 -1.19 7.33
CA ARG A 95 -9.66 -1.37 7.77
C ARG A 95 -10.24 -0.03 8.21
N ASN A 96 -11.56 0.10 8.24
CA ASN A 96 -12.22 1.24 8.86
C ASN A 96 -12.04 1.20 10.39
N LEU A 97 -12.33 2.31 11.08
CA LEU A 97 -12.14 2.42 12.54
C LEU A 97 -12.94 1.36 13.34
N ALA A 98 -14.12 0.97 12.84
CA ALA A 98 -14.96 -0.04 13.48
C ALA A 98 -14.53 -1.48 13.19
N ASP A 99 -13.49 -1.68 12.37
CA ASP A 99 -13.00 -2.98 11.90
C ASP A 99 -14.08 -3.87 11.26
N THR A 100 -15.02 -3.26 10.54
CA THR A 100 -16.14 -3.95 9.86
C THR A 100 -15.97 -4.03 8.35
N ALA A 101 -15.11 -3.19 7.77
CA ALA A 101 -14.92 -3.12 6.33
C ALA A 101 -13.47 -2.78 5.96
N TYR A 102 -13.03 -3.29 4.81
CA TYR A 102 -11.79 -2.86 4.17
C TYR A 102 -11.96 -1.47 3.55
N VAL A 103 -10.87 -0.70 3.51
CA VAL A 103 -10.85 0.63 2.89
C VAL A 103 -9.92 0.66 1.68
N ALA A 104 -10.16 1.60 0.77
CA ALA A 104 -9.33 1.76 -0.41
C ALA A 104 -7.92 2.27 -0.06
N LEU A 105 -6.93 1.80 -0.82
CA LEU A 105 -5.54 2.26 -0.78
C LEU A 105 -5.23 3.02 -2.06
N VAL A 106 -4.96 4.32 -1.95
CA VAL A 106 -4.58 5.18 -3.08
C VAL A 106 -3.07 5.39 -3.06
N LEU A 107 -2.37 4.86 -4.05
CA LEU A 107 -0.91 4.93 -4.16
C LEU A 107 -0.51 5.43 -5.54
N GLY A 108 0.60 6.18 -5.60
CA GLY A 108 1.22 6.55 -6.88
C GLY A 108 1.94 5.39 -7.56
N SER A 109 2.50 4.46 -6.78
CA SER A 109 3.19 3.27 -7.29
C SER A 109 3.29 2.17 -6.23
N ILE A 110 3.46 0.92 -6.68
CA ILE A 110 3.72 -0.27 -5.86
C ILE A 110 4.90 -1.03 -6.48
N TYR A 111 5.89 -1.42 -5.68
CA TYR A 111 7.06 -2.20 -6.11
C TYR A 111 7.17 -3.48 -5.27
N PRO A 112 6.44 -4.55 -5.60
CA PRO A 112 6.51 -5.79 -4.85
C PRO A 112 7.87 -6.47 -5.08
N GLN A 113 8.51 -6.94 -4.01
CA GLN A 113 9.73 -7.78 -4.07
C GLN A 113 9.40 -9.28 -4.26
N GLY A 114 8.16 -9.58 -4.64
CA GLY A 114 7.60 -10.93 -4.77
C GLY A 114 6.32 -10.89 -5.59
N SER A 115 5.37 -11.76 -5.27
CA SER A 115 4.08 -11.85 -5.97
C SER A 115 3.04 -10.88 -5.41
N ILE A 116 2.22 -10.32 -6.31
CA ILE A 116 0.92 -9.75 -5.95
C ILE A 116 -0.10 -10.88 -5.97
N ASN A 117 -0.62 -11.24 -4.80
CA ASN A 117 -1.61 -12.32 -4.65
C ASN A 117 -2.98 -11.72 -4.36
N PHE A 118 -4.00 -12.21 -5.06
CA PHE A 118 -5.40 -11.90 -4.78
C PHE A 118 -6.02 -13.06 -4.01
N GLY A 119 -6.39 -12.84 -2.75
CA GLY A 119 -7.00 -13.86 -1.88
C GLY A 119 -8.51 -14.01 -2.09
N ALA A 120 -9.10 -15.10 -1.58
CA ALA A 120 -10.53 -15.45 -1.68
C ALA A 120 -11.14 -15.33 -3.10
N THR A 121 -12.44 -15.61 -3.22
CA THR A 121 -13.14 -15.64 -4.52
C THR A 121 -13.54 -14.22 -4.96
N ALA A 122 -13.39 -13.90 -6.24
CA ALA A 122 -13.84 -12.67 -6.92
C ALA A 122 -13.04 -11.36 -6.67
N GLN A 123 -11.71 -11.44 -6.64
CA GLN A 123 -10.85 -10.26 -6.74
C GLN A 123 -10.59 -9.88 -8.21
N SER A 124 -10.38 -8.60 -8.47
CA SER A 124 -10.08 -8.12 -9.82
C SER A 124 -9.06 -6.99 -9.85
N ILE A 125 -8.36 -6.90 -10.99
CA ILE A 125 -7.62 -5.71 -11.40
C ILE A 125 -8.54 -4.99 -12.38
N ASN A 126 -8.94 -3.77 -12.03
CA ASN A 126 -9.82 -2.96 -12.86
C ASN A 126 -9.09 -1.69 -13.31
N ALA A 127 -9.29 -1.30 -14.55
CA ALA A 127 -9.04 0.06 -14.97
C ALA A 127 -10.10 0.99 -14.37
N TYR A 128 -9.79 2.27 -14.25
CA TYR A 128 -10.79 3.28 -13.88
C TYR A 128 -11.88 3.35 -14.97
N ASP A 129 -13.12 3.65 -14.59
CA ASP A 129 -14.26 3.77 -15.51
C ASP A 129 -14.23 5.13 -16.21
N ALA A 130 -13.30 5.29 -17.15
CA ALA A 130 -13.17 6.48 -17.97
C ALA A 130 -12.49 6.17 -19.31
N ASP A 131 -12.87 6.92 -20.34
CA ASP A 131 -12.20 6.88 -21.63
C ASP A 131 -10.72 7.25 -21.47
N GLY A 132 -9.84 6.29 -21.82
CA GLY A 132 -8.40 6.45 -21.69
C GLY A 132 -7.80 5.92 -20.38
N ALA A 133 -8.61 5.41 -19.45
CA ALA A 133 -8.11 4.68 -18.30
C ALA A 133 -7.69 3.25 -18.70
N TYR A 134 -6.54 2.82 -18.19
CA TYR A 134 -6.00 1.50 -18.47
C TYR A 134 -5.23 0.93 -17.28
N SER A 135 -5.19 -0.40 -17.20
CA SER A 135 -4.17 -1.14 -16.48
C SER A 135 -3.21 -1.74 -17.51
N ILE A 136 -1.93 -1.37 -17.45
CA ILE A 136 -0.90 -1.87 -18.37
C ILE A 136 -0.07 -2.94 -17.66
N PHE A 137 0.18 -4.04 -18.38
CA PHE A 137 1.20 -5.02 -18.07
C PHE A 137 2.36 -4.79 -19.04
N ALA A 138 3.52 -4.44 -18.50
CA ALA A 138 4.73 -4.18 -19.27
C ALA A 138 5.89 -5.03 -18.75
N ALA A 139 6.86 -5.33 -19.60
CA ALA A 139 8.13 -5.91 -19.18
C ALA A 139 9.30 -5.22 -19.86
N ARG A 140 10.49 -5.38 -19.28
CA ARG A 140 11.72 -4.84 -19.83
C ARG A 140 12.18 -5.64 -21.05
N ASP A 141 12.37 -4.95 -22.16
CA ASP A 141 13.18 -5.34 -23.30
C ASP A 141 14.56 -4.71 -23.16
N THR A 142 15.61 -5.53 -23.25
CA THR A 142 17.01 -5.14 -23.07
C THR A 142 17.46 -4.02 -24.01
N GLY A 143 16.84 -3.84 -25.18
CA GLY A 143 17.19 -2.80 -26.14
C GLY A 143 16.31 -1.55 -26.14
N VAL A 144 15.09 -1.64 -25.61
CA VAL A 144 14.03 -0.62 -25.79
C VAL A 144 13.49 -0.08 -24.46
N GLY A 145 13.78 -0.76 -23.34
CA GLY A 145 13.21 -0.44 -22.04
C GLY A 145 11.88 -1.16 -21.81
N ASN A 146 10.96 -0.56 -21.06
CA ASN A 146 9.68 -1.21 -20.77
C ASN A 146 8.76 -1.17 -22.00
N ILE A 147 8.34 -2.35 -22.45
CA ILE A 147 7.37 -2.53 -23.54
C ILE A 147 6.04 -3.02 -22.99
N GLU A 148 4.93 -2.50 -23.52
CA GLU A 148 3.58 -2.98 -23.22
C GLU A 148 3.40 -4.40 -23.79
N ILE A 149 2.98 -5.34 -22.94
CA ILE A 149 2.68 -6.73 -23.31
C ILE A 149 1.18 -6.95 -23.33
N ALA A 150 0.46 -6.35 -22.38
CA ALA A 150 -0.98 -6.42 -22.35
C ALA A 150 -1.57 -5.18 -21.70
N ARG A 151 -2.84 -4.92 -22.00
CA ARG A 151 -3.62 -3.90 -21.30
C ARG A 151 -5.06 -4.32 -21.10
N LEU A 152 -5.65 -3.82 -20.02
CA LEU A 152 -7.08 -3.78 -19.79
C LEU A 152 -7.55 -2.34 -19.93
N GLN A 153 -8.56 -2.08 -20.76
CA GLN A 153 -9.10 -0.74 -21.02
C GLN A 153 -10.45 -0.56 -20.31
N GLY A 154 -10.62 0.56 -19.61
CA GLY A 154 -11.86 0.92 -18.90
C GLY A 154 -12.82 1.80 -19.71
N ALA A 155 -12.80 1.69 -21.05
CA ALA A 155 -13.69 2.46 -21.92
C ALA A 155 -15.10 1.84 -21.98
N ALA A 156 -16.05 2.56 -22.59
CA ALA A 156 -17.42 2.09 -22.80
C ALA A 156 -17.50 0.69 -23.45
N ASP A 157 -16.49 0.35 -24.28
CA ASP A 157 -16.26 -0.98 -24.80
C ASP A 157 -14.96 -1.56 -24.18
N PRO A 158 -15.03 -2.24 -23.03
CA PRO A 158 -13.86 -2.83 -22.41
C PRO A 158 -13.24 -3.88 -23.31
N GLU A 159 -11.91 -3.86 -23.38
CA GLU A 159 -11.17 -4.88 -24.10
C GLU A 159 -9.91 -5.28 -23.35
N PHE A 160 -9.57 -6.55 -23.51
CA PHE A 160 -8.28 -7.08 -23.14
C PHE A 160 -7.45 -7.30 -24.41
N LYS A 161 -6.28 -6.65 -24.46
CA LYS A 161 -5.34 -6.73 -25.57
C LYS A 161 -4.06 -7.43 -25.09
N ILE A 162 -3.60 -8.42 -25.82
CA ILE A 162 -2.25 -9.00 -25.69
C ILE A 162 -1.46 -8.66 -26.96
N GLY A 163 -0.27 -8.09 -26.79
CA GLY A 163 0.65 -7.73 -27.86
C GLY A 163 0.90 -6.23 -27.97
N ASN A 164 1.87 -5.86 -28.82
CA ASN A 164 2.13 -4.47 -29.15
C ASN A 164 1.15 -3.97 -30.22
N ASN A 165 1.10 -2.65 -30.42
CA ASN A 165 0.09 -1.89 -31.19
C ASN A 165 -0.13 -2.28 -32.68
N GLY A 166 0.42 -3.40 -33.16
CA GLY A 166 0.24 -3.91 -34.53
C GLY A 166 -0.18 -5.38 -34.64
N ASN A 167 0.12 -6.23 -33.66
CA ASN A 167 -0.19 -7.67 -33.68
C ASN A 167 -0.89 -8.06 -32.36
N ALA A 168 -2.13 -7.60 -32.18
CA ALA A 168 -2.86 -7.80 -30.94
C ALA A 168 -3.89 -8.93 -31.06
N LEU A 169 -3.86 -9.85 -30.10
CA LEU A 169 -5.01 -10.71 -29.78
C LEU A 169 -5.96 -9.89 -28.92
N ARG A 170 -7.20 -9.67 -29.37
CA ARG A 170 -8.20 -8.90 -28.64
C ARG A 170 -9.40 -9.77 -28.30
N GLY A 171 -9.89 -9.67 -27.07
CA GLY A 171 -11.21 -10.15 -26.68
C GLY A 171 -12.16 -8.97 -26.53
N SER A 172 -13.33 -9.03 -27.15
CA SER A 172 -14.38 -8.02 -26.98
C SER A 172 -15.47 -8.47 -26.02
N ALA A 173 -16.25 -7.53 -25.49
CA ALA A 173 -17.44 -7.81 -24.69
C ALA A 173 -18.49 -8.67 -25.44
N ALA A 174 -18.41 -8.76 -26.77
CA ALA A 174 -19.24 -9.65 -27.59
C ALA A 174 -18.78 -11.13 -27.57
N GLY A 175 -17.76 -11.48 -26.77
CA GLY A 175 -17.29 -12.85 -26.60
C GLY A 175 -16.44 -13.37 -27.77
N LEU A 176 -15.99 -12.50 -28.67
CA LEU A 176 -15.17 -12.86 -29.82
C LEU A 176 -13.69 -12.67 -29.47
N LEU A 177 -12.90 -13.72 -29.60
CA LEU A 177 -11.44 -13.69 -29.57
C LEU A 177 -10.93 -13.66 -31.01
N GLY A 178 -10.15 -12.65 -31.38
CA GLY A 178 -9.71 -12.50 -32.76
C GLY A 178 -8.40 -11.75 -32.92
N PHE A 179 -7.78 -11.95 -34.08
CA PHE A 179 -6.73 -11.07 -34.59
C PHE A 179 -7.40 -9.91 -35.30
N PHE A 180 -7.23 -8.70 -34.77
CA PHE A 180 -7.79 -7.50 -35.38
C PHE A 180 -6.68 -6.74 -36.10
N ALA A 181 -7.04 -6.07 -37.20
CA ALA A 181 -6.14 -5.24 -38.01
C ALA A 181 -4.92 -5.97 -38.63
N THR A 182 -4.84 -7.30 -38.54
CA THR A 182 -3.88 -8.12 -39.28
C THR A 182 -4.61 -8.86 -40.37
N ALA A 183 -4.14 -8.71 -41.62
CA ALA A 183 -4.62 -9.57 -42.71
C ALA A 183 -4.31 -11.03 -42.32
N PRO A 184 -5.25 -11.97 -42.52
CA PRO A 184 -4.97 -13.38 -42.30
C PRO A 184 -3.68 -13.74 -43.03
N GLN A 185 -2.70 -14.29 -42.31
CA GLN A 185 -1.48 -14.73 -42.98
C GLN A 185 -1.89 -15.84 -43.95
N ALA A 186 -1.69 -15.60 -45.25
CA ALA A 186 -2.09 -16.55 -46.27
C ALA A 186 -1.43 -17.90 -45.93
N LYS A 187 -2.25 -18.96 -45.82
CA LYS A 187 -1.73 -20.33 -45.74
C LYS A 187 -0.71 -20.48 -46.87
N PRO A 188 0.52 -20.96 -46.61
CA PRO A 188 1.44 -21.28 -47.69
C PRO A 188 0.74 -22.29 -48.62
N ILE A 189 0.18 -21.79 -49.72
CA ILE A 189 -0.65 -22.59 -50.65
C ILE A 189 0.20 -23.35 -51.67
N GLY A 190 1.51 -23.37 -51.46
CA GLY A 190 2.43 -24.22 -52.21
C GLY A 190 3.83 -24.13 -51.62
N VAL A 191 4.58 -25.23 -51.72
CA VAL A 191 6.04 -25.12 -51.79
C VAL A 191 6.31 -24.22 -52.99
N ALA A 192 7.13 -23.17 -52.82
CA ALA A 192 7.61 -22.40 -53.96
C ALA A 192 8.55 -23.30 -54.80
N VAL A 193 7.97 -24.21 -55.60
CA VAL A 193 8.71 -24.95 -56.60
C VAL A 193 8.96 -23.97 -57.73
N THR A 194 10.14 -23.37 -57.71
CA THR A 194 10.60 -22.58 -58.85
C THR A 194 10.71 -23.52 -60.06
N ALA A 195 10.54 -23.00 -61.28
CA ALA A 195 10.76 -23.79 -62.49
C ALA A 195 12.17 -24.43 -62.49
N ALA A 196 13.16 -23.73 -61.91
CA ALA A 196 14.50 -24.27 -61.67
C ALA A 196 14.51 -25.46 -60.70
N GLY A 197 13.73 -25.40 -59.61
CA GLY A 197 13.58 -26.51 -58.67
C GLY A 197 12.91 -27.74 -59.30
N ILE A 198 11.90 -27.53 -60.16
CA ILE A 198 11.25 -28.60 -60.93
C ILE A 198 12.23 -29.20 -61.95
N HIS A 199 12.93 -28.36 -62.72
CA HIS A 199 13.93 -28.82 -63.70
C HIS A 199 15.03 -29.63 -63.03
N ALA A 200 15.61 -29.13 -61.94
CA ALA A 200 16.64 -29.85 -61.18
C ALA A 200 16.14 -31.21 -60.66
N ALA A 201 14.90 -31.28 -60.17
CA ALA A 201 14.30 -32.53 -59.71
C ALA A 201 14.10 -33.53 -60.88
N LEU A 202 13.59 -33.06 -62.03
CA LEU A 202 13.35 -33.90 -63.21
C LEU A 202 14.65 -34.43 -63.83
N VAL A 203 15.70 -33.60 -63.87
CA VAL A 203 17.05 -33.99 -64.31
C VAL A 203 17.63 -35.04 -63.36
N THR A 204 17.49 -34.85 -62.05
CA THR A 204 17.99 -35.81 -61.05
C THR A 204 17.29 -37.17 -61.14
N LEU A 205 16.01 -37.17 -61.51
CA LEU A 205 15.23 -38.40 -61.74
C LEU A 205 15.46 -39.02 -63.13
N GLY A 206 16.28 -38.38 -63.99
CA GLY A 206 16.55 -38.86 -65.35
C GLY A 206 15.36 -38.80 -66.31
N LEU A 207 14.34 -38.00 -65.97
CA LEU A 207 13.12 -37.86 -66.77
C LEU A 207 13.32 -36.89 -67.95
N ILE A 208 14.26 -35.95 -67.82
CA ILE A 208 14.65 -35.00 -68.87
C ILE A 208 16.18 -34.84 -68.89
N ALA A 209 16.71 -34.31 -69.99
CA ALA A 209 18.11 -33.91 -70.08
C ALA A 209 18.37 -32.60 -69.31
N ALA A 210 19.61 -32.46 -68.80
CA ALA A 210 20.09 -31.29 -68.06
C ALA A 210 20.01 -29.99 -68.87
#